data_AF-A0A931TLM2-F1
#
_entry.id   AF-A0A931TLM2-F1
#
_cell.length_a   1.000
_cell.length_b   1.000
_cell.length_c   1.000
_cell.angle_alpha   90.00
_cell.angle_beta   90.00
_cell.angle_gamma   90.00
#
_symmetry.space_group_name_H-M   'P 1'
#
loop_
_entity.id
_entity.type
_entity.pdbx_description
1 polymer ?
#
loop_
_entity_poly.entity_id
_entity_poly.type
_entity_poly.pdbx_seq_one_letter_code
_entity_poly.pdbx_strand_id
1 'polypeptide(L)'
;MALIAIGLGAATFIAAHLIEAATWNWFSGAHAPWFLNSGRAVAFTAACFFTAGALTGAAGTRGGAIRLGVLIGLGGAIAAAFVLFWRVGAGTLFPIAIAVGALVLIASSAAGVSAARALRRAAAR
;
A
#
# COMPACT_ATOMS: atom_id res chain seq x y z
N MET A 1 8.14 -15.11 7.76
CA MET A 1 6.86 -14.61 7.20
C MET A 1 6.65 -13.11 7.44
N ALA A 2 6.80 -12.58 8.66
CA ALA A 2 6.54 -11.15 8.90
C ALA A 2 7.45 -10.20 8.08
N LEU A 3 8.76 -10.44 8.07
CA LEU A 3 9.71 -9.65 7.27
C LEU A 3 9.43 -9.73 5.76
N ILE A 4 8.99 -10.89 5.27
CA ILE A 4 8.62 -11.08 3.86
C ILE A 4 7.38 -10.23 3.51
N ALA A 5 6.36 -10.25 4.37
CA ALA A 5 5.16 -9.44 4.19
C ALA A 5 5.47 -7.93 4.21
N ILE A 6 6.31 -7.49 5.15
CA ILE A 6 6.79 -6.10 5.22
C ILE A 6 7.57 -5.73 3.96
N GLY A 7 8.52 -6.58 3.54
CA GLY A 7 9.31 -6.37 2.33
C GLY A 7 8.45 -6.30 1.07
N LEU A 8 7.45 -7.18 0.95
CA LEU A 8 6.47 -7.14 -0.15
C LEU A 8 5.69 -5.83 -0.15
N GLY A 9 5.24 -5.36 1.01
CA GLY A 9 4.56 -4.07 1.14
C GLY A 9 5.42 -2.89 0.71
N ALA A 10 6.68 -2.86 1.15
CA ALA A 10 7.64 -1.83 0.78
C ALA A 10 7.90 -1.84 -0.75
N ALA A 11 8.15 -3.02 -1.32
CA ALA A 11 8.35 -3.18 -2.76
C ALA A 11 7.12 -2.75 -3.56
N THR A 12 5.91 -3.11 -3.10
CA THR A 12 4.64 -2.72 -3.73
C THR A 12 4.49 -1.20 -3.74
N PHE A 13 4.78 -0.53 -2.62
CA PHE A 13 4.73 0.94 -2.56
C PHE A 13 5.75 1.58 -3.49
N ILE A 14 7.00 1.12 -3.46
CA ILE A 14 8.07 1.68 -4.31
C ILE A 14 7.69 1.55 -5.79
N ALA A 15 7.22 0.37 -6.22
CA ALA A 15 6.78 0.15 -7.59
C ALA A 15 5.63 1.09 -7.98
N ALA A 16 4.58 1.19 -7.15
CA ALA A 16 3.46 2.08 -7.40
C ALA A 16 3.90 3.56 -7.45
N HIS A 17 4.76 3.97 -6.53
CA HIS A 17 5.31 5.33 -6.47
C HIS A 17 6.13 5.66 -7.73
N LEU A 18 6.98 4.74 -8.20
CA LEU A 18 7.78 4.95 -9.41
C LEU A 18 6.88 5.07 -10.66
N ILE A 19 5.80 4.28 -10.75
CA ILE A 19 4.84 4.38 -11.86
C ILE A 19 4.10 5.73 -11.83
N GLU A 20 3.61 6.14 -10.66
CA GLU A 20 2.96 7.44 -10.49
C GLU A 20 3.95 8.58 -10.78
N ALA A 21 5.20 8.48 -10.31
CA ALA A 21 6.23 9.47 -10.55
C ALA A 21 6.60 9.59 -12.04
N ALA A 22 6.68 8.47 -12.76
CA ALA A 22 6.99 8.46 -14.19
C ALA A 22 5.86 9.06 -15.04
N THR A 23 4.63 9.00 -14.55
CA THR A 23 3.43 9.54 -15.23
C THR A 23 2.94 10.85 -14.61
N TRP A 24 3.75 11.46 -13.74
CA TRP A 24 3.38 12.65 -13.00
C TRP A 24 3.41 13.89 -13.88
N ASN A 25 2.24 14.46 -14.13
CA ASN A 25 2.09 15.74 -14.83
C ASN A 25 1.25 16.76 -14.05
N TRP A 26 0.83 16.41 -12.82
CA TRP A 26 0.00 17.26 -12.00
C TRP A 26 0.80 18.47 -11.50
N PHE A 27 0.11 19.60 -11.33
CA PHE A 27 0.75 20.90 -11.04
C PHE A 27 1.83 21.32 -12.04
N SER A 28 1.74 20.87 -13.30
CA SER A 28 2.78 21.10 -14.32
C SER A 28 4.18 20.63 -13.86
N GLY A 29 4.25 19.65 -12.95
CA GLY A 29 5.50 19.17 -12.36
C GLY A 29 6.05 20.03 -11.21
N ALA A 30 5.32 21.07 -10.75
CA ALA A 30 5.79 21.97 -9.70
C ALA A 30 5.90 21.32 -8.30
N HIS A 31 5.23 20.20 -8.08
CA HIS A 31 5.26 19.47 -6.81
C HIS A 31 5.67 18.02 -7.01
N ALA A 32 6.48 17.52 -6.08
CA ALA A 32 6.91 16.13 -6.08
C ALA A 32 5.69 15.19 -5.97
N PRO A 33 5.69 14.06 -6.69
CA PRO A 33 4.58 13.12 -6.68
C PRO A 33 4.40 12.50 -5.29
N TRP A 34 3.23 12.72 -4.70
CA TRP A 34 2.76 11.99 -3.53
C TRP A 34 1.40 11.36 -3.83
N PHE A 35 1.21 10.09 -3.44
CA PHE A 35 0.02 9.35 -3.86
C PHE A 35 -1.29 9.93 -3.28
N LEU A 36 -1.25 10.67 -2.16
CA LEU A 36 -2.42 11.39 -1.65
C LEU A 36 -2.67 12.75 -2.34
N ASN A 37 -1.83 13.18 -3.29
CA ASN A 37 -2.06 14.43 -4.02
C ASN A 37 -3.20 14.33 -5.05
N SER A 38 -3.60 13.13 -5.47
CA SER A 38 -4.72 12.94 -6.39
C SER A 38 -5.51 11.67 -6.07
N GLY A 39 -6.84 11.73 -6.25
CA GLY A 39 -7.70 10.55 -6.05
C GLY A 39 -7.32 9.37 -6.96
N ARG A 40 -6.81 9.65 -8.17
CA ARG A 40 -6.29 8.64 -9.10
C ARG A 40 -5.11 7.88 -8.51
N ALA A 41 -4.12 8.59 -7.98
CA ALA A 41 -2.93 7.98 -7.38
C ALA A 41 -3.27 7.20 -6.09
N VAL A 42 -4.25 7.69 -5.31
CA VAL A 42 -4.81 6.95 -4.17
C VAL A 42 -5.44 5.64 -4.63
N ALA A 43 -6.33 5.70 -5.63
CA ALA A 43 -7.02 4.52 -6.13
C ALA A 43 -6.06 3.49 -6.74
N PHE A 44 -5.08 3.94 -7.52
CA PHE A 44 -4.04 3.09 -8.09
C PHE A 44 -3.21 2.40 -7.01
N THR A 45 -2.69 3.17 -6.05
CA THR A 45 -1.89 2.61 -4.94
C THR A 45 -2.71 1.64 -4.09
N ALA A 46 -3.97 2.00 -3.77
CA ALA A 46 -4.88 1.13 -3.05
C ALA A 46 -5.14 -0.18 -3.81
N ALA A 47 -5.33 -0.13 -5.13
CA ALA A 47 -5.52 -1.30 -5.98
C ALA A 47 -4.27 -2.22 -5.99
N CYS A 48 -3.06 -1.64 -6.03
CA CYS A 48 -1.82 -2.41 -5.90
C CYS A 48 -1.74 -3.14 -4.55
N PHE A 49 -2.05 -2.45 -3.45
CA PHE A 49 -2.03 -3.05 -2.10
C PHE A 49 -3.12 -4.10 -1.91
N PHE A 50 -4.31 -3.85 -2.44
CA PHE A 50 -5.39 -4.84 -2.50
C PHE A 50 -4.93 -6.09 -3.26
N THR A 51 -4.31 -5.92 -4.43
CA THR A 51 -3.82 -7.04 -5.24
C THR A 51 -2.72 -7.82 -4.53
N ALA A 52 -1.72 -7.15 -3.95
CA ALA A 52 -0.67 -7.79 -3.17
C ALA A 52 -1.24 -8.58 -1.98
N GLY A 53 -2.21 -8.01 -1.28
CA GLY A 53 -2.96 -8.68 -0.22
C GLY A 53 -3.72 -9.91 -0.73
N ALA A 54 -4.45 -9.78 -1.84
CA ALA A 54 -5.23 -10.87 -2.43
C ALA A 54 -4.34 -12.04 -2.87
N LEU A 55 -3.25 -11.77 -3.57
CA LEU A 55 -2.28 -12.79 -4.00
C LEU A 55 -1.67 -13.52 -2.79
N THR A 56 -1.29 -12.78 -1.76
CA THR A 56 -0.75 -13.36 -0.53
C THR A 56 -1.78 -14.20 0.21
N GLY A 57 -3.03 -13.72 0.28
CA GLY A 57 -4.15 -14.44 0.89
C GLY A 57 -4.55 -15.72 0.14
N ALA A 58 -4.40 -15.73 -1.18
CA ALA A 58 -4.60 -16.90 -2.02
C ALA A 58 -3.50 -17.95 -1.81
N ALA A 59 -2.23 -17.52 -1.72
CA ALA A 59 -1.07 -18.40 -1.56
C ALA A 59 -0.89 -18.96 -0.13
N GLY A 60 -1.43 -18.30 0.89
CA GLY A 60 -1.21 -18.67 2.30
C GLY A 60 -2.02 -19.87 2.82
N THR A 61 -1.45 -20.62 3.76
CA THR A 61 -2.12 -21.67 4.54
C THR A 61 -2.86 -21.11 5.77
N ARG A 62 -3.73 -21.92 6.38
CA ARG A 62 -4.76 -21.51 7.35
C ARG A 62 -4.18 -20.81 8.60
N GLY A 63 -4.28 -19.48 8.64
CA GLY A 63 -4.24 -18.69 9.89
C GLY A 63 -3.63 -17.31 9.67
N GLY A 64 -4.05 -16.28 10.42
CA GLY A 64 -3.35 -14.97 10.42
C GLY A 64 -3.48 -14.10 9.15
N ALA A 65 -4.52 -14.27 8.33
CA ALA A 65 -4.72 -13.50 7.09
C ALA A 65 -4.69 -11.98 7.32
N ILE A 66 -5.50 -11.51 8.26
CA ILE A 66 -5.59 -10.07 8.56
C ILE A 66 -4.23 -9.55 9.03
N ARG A 67 -3.53 -10.31 9.87
CA ARG A 67 -2.15 -9.98 10.30
C ARG A 67 -1.21 -9.84 9.09
N LEU A 68 -1.29 -10.73 8.11
CA LEU A 68 -0.50 -10.62 6.86
C LEU A 68 -0.85 -9.36 6.07
N GLY A 69 -2.13 -9.04 5.91
CA GLY A 69 -2.58 -7.79 5.26
C GLY A 69 -2.04 -6.56 5.99
N VAL A 70 -2.14 -6.51 7.31
CA VAL A 70 -1.61 -5.43 8.13
C VAL A 70 -0.09 -5.29 7.98
N LEU A 71 0.67 -6.40 7.99
CA LEU A 71 2.12 -6.35 7.82
C LEU A 71 2.55 -5.85 6.42
N ILE A 72 1.82 -6.21 5.37
CA ILE A 72 2.01 -5.64 4.02
C ILE A 72 1.76 -4.14 4.05
N GLY A 73 0.63 -3.70 4.62
CA GLY A 73 0.29 -2.29 4.73
C GLY A 73 1.33 -1.48 5.50
N LEU A 74 1.82 -2.02 6.62
CA LEU A 74 2.89 -1.41 7.42
C LEU A 74 4.20 -1.29 6.65
N GLY A 75 4.61 -2.32 5.91
CA GLY A 75 5.80 -2.24 5.06
C GLY A 75 5.69 -1.14 4.00
N GLY A 76 4.50 -1.01 3.40
CA GLY A 76 4.17 0.10 2.51
C GLY A 76 4.27 1.45 3.18
N ALA A 77 3.69 1.60 4.37
CA ALA A 77 3.71 2.84 5.14
C ALA A 77 5.12 3.27 5.53
N ILE A 78 5.99 2.32 5.90
CA ILE A 78 7.41 2.58 6.19
C ILE A 78 8.12 3.11 4.93
N ALA A 79 7.94 2.46 3.78
CA ALA A 79 8.51 2.93 2.52
C ALA A 79 7.98 4.31 2.12
N ALA A 80 6.68 4.54 2.31
CA ALA A 80 6.03 5.82 2.05
C ALA A 80 6.59 6.94 2.94
N ALA A 81 6.77 6.66 4.22
CA ALA A 81 7.42 7.58 5.16
C ALA A 81 8.85 7.92 4.73
N PHE A 82 9.63 6.91 4.32
CA PHE A 82 10.98 7.12 3.84
C PHE A 82 11.02 8.01 2.59
N VAL A 83 10.19 7.72 1.59
CA VAL A 83 10.08 8.51 0.35
C VAL A 83 9.68 9.95 0.65
N LEU A 84 8.65 10.16 1.48
CA LEU A 84 8.15 11.49 1.80
C LEU A 84 9.21 12.29 2.59
N PHE A 85 9.87 11.65 3.56
CA PHE A 85 10.88 12.31 4.39
C PHE A 85 12.09 12.73 3.55
N TRP A 86 12.52 11.87 2.63
CA TRP A 86 13.66 12.14 1.75
C TRP A 86 13.36 13.22 0.69
N ARG A 87 12.14 13.28 0.16
CA ARG A 87 11.79 14.17 -0.96
C ARG A 87 11.27 15.53 -0.52
N VAL A 88 10.50 15.60 0.56
CA VAL A 88 9.74 16.80 0.95
C VAL A 88 10.23 17.38 2.28
N GLY A 89 10.85 16.56 3.13
CA GLY A 89 11.23 16.93 4.49
C GLY A 89 10.06 16.89 5.48
N ALA A 90 10.38 16.98 6.77
CA ALA A 90 9.40 16.93 7.86
C ALA A 90 8.69 18.28 8.05
N GLY A 91 7.78 18.62 7.14
CA GLY A 91 6.84 19.74 7.32
C GLY A 91 5.71 19.40 8.31
N THR A 92 4.90 20.39 8.69
CA THR A 92 3.78 20.19 9.64
C THR A 92 2.68 19.25 9.13
N LEU A 93 2.52 19.13 7.81
CA LEU A 93 1.58 18.19 7.17
C LEU A 93 2.11 16.76 7.09
N PHE A 94 3.42 16.55 7.30
CA PHE A 94 4.08 15.26 7.17
C PHE A 94 3.42 14.17 8.03
N PRO A 95 3.15 14.37 9.34
CA PRO A 95 2.56 13.32 10.18
C PRO A 95 1.15 12.93 9.73
N ILE A 96 0.36 13.90 9.27
CA ILE A 96 -1.02 13.68 8.80
C ILE A 96 -1.00 12.87 7.50
N ALA A 97 -0.15 13.25 6.54
CA ALA A 97 0.00 12.55 5.28
C ALA A 97 0.43 11.10 5.48
N ILE A 98 1.36 10.83 6.41
CA ILE A 98 1.79 9.47 6.75
C ILE A 98 0.69 8.69 7.46
N ALA A 99 -0.03 9.29 8.41
CA ALA A 99 -1.11 8.62 9.12
C ALA A 99 -2.25 8.21 8.17
N VAL A 100 -2.73 9.15 7.34
CA VAL A 100 -3.78 8.87 6.35
C VAL A 100 -3.28 7.88 5.30
N GLY A 101 -2.04 8.05 4.84
CA GLY A 101 -1.45 7.13 3.87
C GLY A 101 -1.35 5.71 4.42
N ALA A 102 -0.83 5.53 5.63
CA ALA A 102 -0.74 4.24 6.29
C ALA A 102 -2.12 3.57 6.44
N LEU A 103 -3.15 4.33 6.79
CA LEU A 103 -4.52 3.82 6.89
C LEU A 103 -5.00 3.27 5.54
N VAL A 104 -4.80 4.00 4.44
CA VAL A 104 -5.18 3.54 3.09
C VAL A 104 -4.46 2.24 2.73
N LEU A 105 -3.14 2.18 2.95
CA LEU A 105 -2.33 1.01 2.59
C LEU A 105 -2.74 -0.23 3.40
N ILE A 106 -2.91 -0.08 4.72
CA ILE A 106 -3.32 -1.16 5.63
C ILE A 106 -4.73 -1.64 5.33
N ALA A 107 -5.69 -0.72 5.14
CA ALA A 107 -7.07 -1.08 4.85
C ALA A 107 -7.16 -1.83 3.52
N SER A 108 -6.46 -1.36 2.48
CA SER A 108 -6.48 -1.96 1.15
C SER A 108 -5.88 -3.37 1.15
N SER A 109 -4.71 -3.56 1.77
CA SER A 109 -4.09 -4.88 1.84
C SER A 109 -4.87 -5.86 2.71
N ALA A 110 -5.43 -5.41 3.83
CA ALA A 110 -6.31 -6.21 4.67
C ALA A 110 -7.59 -6.63 3.91
N ALA A 111 -8.19 -5.71 3.15
CA ALA A 111 -9.34 -6.01 2.29
C ALA A 111 -8.99 -7.05 1.22
N GLY A 112 -7.84 -6.91 0.55
CA GLY A 112 -7.36 -7.87 -0.43
C GLY A 112 -7.20 -9.28 0.12
N VAL A 113 -6.53 -9.41 1.26
CA VAL A 113 -6.37 -10.72 1.92
C VAL A 113 -7.72 -11.31 2.31
N SER A 114 -8.62 -10.49 2.87
CA SER A 114 -9.97 -10.92 3.25
C SER A 114 -10.80 -11.38 2.06
N ALA A 115 -10.75 -10.66 0.93
CA ALA A 115 -11.43 -11.01 -0.30
C ALA A 115 -10.96 -12.37 -0.85
N ALA A 116 -9.65 -12.58 -0.95
CA ALA A 116 -9.10 -13.87 -1.37
C ALA A 116 -9.55 -15.03 -0.47
N ARG A 117 -9.66 -14.78 0.85
CA ARG A 117 -10.12 -15.78 1.81
C ARG A 117 -11.61 -16.07 1.68
N ALA A 118 -12.43 -15.04 1.43
CA ALA A 118 -13.85 -15.20 1.19
C ALA A 118 -14.10 -16.04 -0.08
N LEU A 119 -13.38 -15.75 -1.17
CA LEU A 119 -13.45 -16.51 -2.42
C LEU A 119 -13.05 -17.99 -2.21
N ARG A 120 -11.96 -18.25 -1.50
CA ARG A 120 -11.55 -19.63 -1.17
C ARG A 120 -12.59 -20.38 -0.33
N ARG A 121 -13.27 -19.69 0.58
CA ARG A 121 -14.36 -20.28 1.39
C ARG A 121 -15.59 -20.57 0.53
N ALA A 122 -15.91 -19.70 -0.41
CA ALA A 122 -17.02 -19.90 -1.33
C ALA A 122 -16.76 -21.05 -2.30
N ALA A 123 -15.54 -21.17 -2.84
CA ALA A 123 -15.16 -22.24 -3.76
C ALA A 123 -14.99 -23.63 -3.11
N ALA A 124 -14.93 -23.68 -1.77
CA ALA A 124 -14.86 -24.93 -1.01
C ALA A 124 -16.24 -25.45 -0.55
N ARG A 125 -17.32 -24.74 -0.92
CA ARG A 125 -18.71 -25.17 -0.75
C ARG A 125 -19.21 -25.75 -2.06
#